data_AF-A0A2J8XH13-F1
#
_entry.id   AF-A0A2J8XH13-F1
#
_cell.length_a   1.000
_cell.length_b   1.000
_cell.length_c   1.000
_cell.angle_alpha   90.00
_cell.angle_beta   90.00
_cell.angle_gamma   90.00
#
_symmetry.space_group_name_H-M   'P 1'
#
loop_
_entity.id
_entity.type
_entity.pdbx_description
1 polymer ?
#
loop_
_entity_poly.entity_id
_entity_poly.type
_entity_poly.pdbx_seq_one_letter_code
_entity_poly.pdbx_strand_id
1 'polypeptide(L)'
;EIDLSNQSGRVSKLGNETHFLFFGLYPGTTYSFTIRASTAKGFGPPATNQFTTKISAPSMPAYELETPLNQTDNTVTVMLKPAHSRGAPVSVYQIVVEEERPRRTKKTTEILKCYPVPIHFQNASLLNSQYYFAAEFPADSLQAAQPFTIGDNKTYNGYWNTPLLPYKSYRIYFQAASRANGETKIDCVQVATKAAIIVTQLTTPYIRIAPAAGDGQLTGAATPKPVPEPEKQTDHTVKIAGVIAGILLFVIIFLGVVLVMKK
;
A
#
# COMPACT_ATOMS: atom_id res chain seq x y z
N GLU A 1 34.43 23.94 3.35
CA GLU A 1 33.51 23.07 2.59
C GLU A 1 33.80 23.29 1.12
N ILE A 2 33.88 22.23 0.30
CA ILE A 2 34.17 22.39 -1.14
C ILE A 2 32.83 22.69 -1.82
N ASP A 3 32.78 23.80 -2.55
CA ASP A 3 31.68 24.05 -3.46
C ASP A 3 31.80 23.12 -4.67
N LEU A 4 30.88 22.15 -4.77
CA LEU A 4 30.72 21.23 -5.90
C LEU A 4 29.44 21.54 -6.69
N SER A 5 28.93 22.77 -6.62
CA SER A 5 27.77 23.22 -7.40
C SER A 5 27.90 22.89 -8.89
N ASN A 6 29.11 23.04 -9.45
CA ASN A 6 29.44 22.70 -10.84
C ASN A 6 29.97 21.27 -11.02
N GLN A 7 29.78 20.39 -10.03
CA GLN A 7 30.25 18.99 -10.03
C GLN A 7 31.75 18.82 -10.36
N SER A 8 32.50 19.87 -10.05
CA SER A 8 33.94 19.97 -10.21
C SER A 8 34.46 20.84 -9.07
N GLY A 9 35.67 20.55 -8.61
CA GLY A 9 36.24 21.26 -7.48
C GLY A 9 37.67 20.81 -7.22
N ARG A 10 38.37 21.61 -6.42
CA ARG A 10 39.73 21.31 -5.96
C ARG A 10 39.80 21.43 -4.46
N VAL A 11 40.55 20.51 -3.85
CA VAL A 11 40.87 20.54 -2.42
C VAL A 11 42.35 20.34 -2.22
N SER A 12 42.90 21.03 -1.23
CA SER A 12 44.27 20.85 -0.76
C SER A 12 44.22 20.32 0.66
N LYS A 13 44.97 19.26 0.92
CA LYS A 13 45.09 18.64 2.24
C LYS A 13 46.52 18.65 2.72
N LEU A 14 46.68 18.59 4.05
CA LEU A 14 48.00 18.44 4.66
C LEU A 14 48.60 17.10 4.21
N GLY A 15 49.93 17.03 4.10
CA GLY A 15 50.62 15.85 3.59
C GLY A 15 50.46 14.58 4.45
N ASN A 16 50.01 14.72 5.69
CA ASN A 16 49.66 13.62 6.58
C ASN A 16 48.22 13.09 6.38
N GLU A 17 47.36 13.80 5.64
CA GLU A 17 46.01 13.35 5.26
C GLU A 17 46.05 12.71 3.86
N THR A 18 46.08 11.38 3.80
CA THR A 18 46.16 10.62 2.54
C THR A 18 44.80 10.21 1.95
N HIS A 19 43.70 10.67 2.54
CA HIS A 19 42.34 10.37 2.09
C HIS A 19 41.45 11.61 2.14
N PHE A 20 40.40 11.62 1.32
CA PHE A 20 39.40 12.68 1.32
C PHE A 20 38.04 12.15 0.88
N LEU A 21 36.97 12.62 1.53
CA LEU A 21 35.59 12.25 1.22
C LEU A 21 34.89 13.39 0.50
N PHE A 22 34.47 13.14 -0.74
CA PHE A 22 33.64 14.06 -1.52
C PHE A 22 32.17 13.76 -1.26
N PHE A 23 31.39 14.79 -0.91
CA PHE A 23 29.95 14.72 -0.69
C PHE A 23 29.18 15.43 -1.81
N GLY A 24 27.89 15.16 -1.97
CA GLY A 24 27.04 15.91 -2.91
C GLY A 24 27.32 15.65 -4.39
N LEU A 25 27.98 14.55 -4.72
CA LEU A 25 28.18 14.11 -6.10
C LEU A 25 26.86 13.61 -6.69
N TYR A 26 26.67 13.83 -7.99
CA TYR A 26 25.53 13.27 -8.71
C TYR A 26 25.58 11.75 -8.75
N PRO A 27 24.43 11.07 -8.59
CA PRO A 27 24.37 9.61 -8.63
C PRO A 27 24.64 9.08 -10.05
N GLY A 28 25.16 7.87 -10.15
CA GLY A 28 25.44 7.19 -11.42
C GLY A 28 26.38 7.95 -12.37
N THR A 29 27.21 8.84 -11.83
CA THR A 29 28.10 9.72 -12.59
C THR A 29 29.55 9.30 -12.40
N THR A 30 30.32 9.25 -13.49
CA THR A 30 31.75 8.94 -13.45
C THR A 30 32.56 10.22 -13.25
N TYR A 31 33.31 10.29 -12.16
CA TYR A 31 34.20 11.40 -11.83
C TYR A 31 35.65 11.01 -12.07
N SER A 32 36.41 11.97 -12.62
CA SER A 32 37.85 11.86 -12.75
C SER A 32 38.54 12.62 -11.63
N PHE A 33 39.42 11.95 -10.89
CA PHE A 33 40.19 12.52 -9.80
C PHE A 33 41.66 12.61 -10.18
N THR A 34 42.23 13.81 -10.07
CA THR A 34 43.64 14.07 -10.33
C THR A 34 44.31 14.59 -9.07
N ILE A 35 45.30 13.87 -8.56
CA ILE A 35 46.00 14.15 -7.31
C ILE A 35 47.44 14.55 -7.62
N ARG A 36 47.95 15.61 -6.98
CA ARG A 36 49.36 16.05 -7.05
C ARG A 36 49.91 16.25 -5.65
N ALA A 37 51.05 15.66 -5.34
CA ALA A 37 51.77 15.94 -4.10
C ALA A 37 52.51 17.29 -4.19
N SER A 38 52.56 18.04 -3.09
CA SER A 38 53.24 19.34 -3.01
C SER A 38 54.41 19.28 -2.03
N THR A 39 55.54 19.86 -2.41
CA THR A 39 56.75 20.02 -1.57
C THR A 39 57.17 21.48 -1.53
N ALA A 40 58.21 21.83 -0.76
CA ALA A 40 58.81 23.16 -0.79
C ALA A 40 59.32 23.59 -2.18
N LYS A 41 59.58 22.64 -3.09
CA LYS A 41 60.00 22.89 -4.47
C LYS A 41 58.83 22.92 -5.48
N GLY A 42 57.58 22.80 -5.01
CA GLY A 42 56.39 22.82 -5.84
C GLY A 42 55.69 21.46 -5.96
N PHE A 43 54.77 21.37 -6.94
CA PHE A 43 53.95 20.18 -7.18
C PHE A 43 54.70 19.12 -8.01
N GLY A 44 54.60 17.87 -7.58
CA GLY A 44 55.06 16.71 -8.34
C GLY A 44 54.10 16.33 -9.48
N PRO A 45 54.39 15.21 -10.19
CA PRO A 45 53.55 14.71 -11.27
C PRO A 45 52.15 14.31 -10.78
N PRO A 46 51.11 14.43 -11.62
CA PRO A 46 49.76 14.01 -11.27
C PRO A 46 49.57 12.49 -11.34
N ALA A 47 48.76 11.95 -10.42
CA ALA A 47 48.14 10.65 -10.53
C ALA A 47 46.64 10.84 -10.80
N THR A 48 46.09 10.18 -11.82
CA THR A 48 44.68 10.31 -12.21
C THR A 48 43.98 8.96 -12.18
N ASN A 49 42.77 8.90 -11.63
CA ASN A 49 41.92 7.73 -11.67
C ASN A 49 40.44 8.13 -11.76
N GLN A 50 39.58 7.22 -12.20
CA GLN A 50 38.14 7.47 -12.37
C GLN A 50 37.33 6.56 -11.45
N PHE A 51 36.25 7.10 -10.90
CA PHE A 51 35.31 6.36 -10.06
C PHE A 51 33.89 6.74 -10.40
N THR A 52 32.99 5.76 -10.46
CA THR A 52 31.57 5.96 -10.72
C THR A 52 30.79 5.91 -9.42
N THR A 53 29.97 6.94 -9.17
CA THR A 53 29.07 6.96 -8.02
C THR A 53 27.94 5.94 -8.18
N LYS A 54 27.41 5.44 -7.06
CA LYS A 54 26.24 4.56 -7.05
C LYS A 54 25.01 5.27 -7.62
N ILE A 55 24.10 4.49 -8.18
CA ILE A 55 22.81 5.01 -8.66
C ILE A 55 21.89 5.35 -7.49
N SER A 56 20.92 6.22 -7.73
CA SER A 56 19.87 6.54 -6.76
C SER A 56 18.55 5.88 -7.13
N ALA A 57 17.63 5.79 -6.16
CA ALA A 57 16.26 5.40 -6.46
C ALA A 57 15.64 6.40 -7.44
N PRO A 58 14.79 5.95 -8.39
CA PRO A 58 13.92 6.84 -9.14
C PRO A 58 13.14 7.77 -8.22
N SER A 59 12.58 8.84 -8.76
CA SER A 59 11.65 9.69 -8.02
C SER A 59 10.23 9.44 -8.52
N MET A 60 9.39 8.84 -7.68
CA MET A 60 7.96 8.74 -7.95
C MET A 60 7.30 10.12 -7.89
N PRO A 61 6.30 10.39 -8.74
CA PRO A 61 5.48 11.59 -8.60
C PRO A 61 4.58 11.48 -7.36
N ALA A 62 4.10 12.62 -6.86
CA ALA A 62 3.20 12.67 -5.72
C ALA A 62 1.76 12.28 -6.10
N TYR A 63 1.09 11.55 -5.21
CA TYR A 63 -0.30 11.06 -5.35
C TYR A 63 -1.22 11.39 -4.15
N GLU A 64 -0.73 12.13 -3.15
CA GLU A 64 -1.39 12.30 -1.84
C GLU A 64 -2.82 12.87 -1.90
N LEU A 65 -3.18 13.54 -2.99
CA LEU A 65 -4.50 14.16 -3.19
C LEU A 65 -5.32 13.51 -4.31
N GLU A 66 -4.82 12.46 -4.95
CA GLU A 66 -5.48 11.85 -6.10
C GLU A 66 -6.39 10.70 -5.67
N THR A 67 -7.68 10.81 -6.01
CA THR A 67 -8.63 9.73 -5.80
C THR A 67 -8.58 8.75 -6.96
N PRO A 68 -8.95 7.47 -6.74
CA PRO A 68 -9.15 6.53 -7.85
C PRO A 68 -10.11 7.11 -8.89
N LEU A 69 -9.80 6.87 -10.17
CA LEU A 69 -10.63 7.29 -11.31
C LEU A 69 -11.97 6.55 -11.33
N ASN A 70 -11.95 5.28 -10.92
CA ASN A 70 -13.14 4.45 -10.80
C ASN A 70 -12.90 3.35 -9.76
N GLN A 71 -13.93 2.94 -9.05
CA GLN A 71 -13.88 1.88 -8.06
C GLN A 71 -15.17 1.05 -8.09
N THR A 72 -15.01 -0.27 -8.12
CA THR A 72 -16.11 -1.24 -8.02
C THR A 72 -15.90 -2.14 -6.80
N ASP A 73 -16.75 -3.15 -6.64
CA ASP A 73 -16.64 -4.15 -5.57
C ASP A 73 -15.32 -4.93 -5.64
N ASN A 74 -14.79 -5.15 -6.85
CA ASN A 74 -13.60 -5.99 -7.10
C ASN A 74 -12.46 -5.29 -7.85
N THR A 75 -12.62 -4.05 -8.28
CA THR A 75 -11.57 -3.31 -9.00
C THR A 75 -11.37 -1.89 -8.50
N VAL A 76 -10.17 -1.37 -8.72
CA VAL A 76 -9.82 0.05 -8.53
C VAL A 76 -9.03 0.50 -9.74
N THR A 77 -9.44 1.59 -10.38
CA THR A 77 -8.71 2.20 -11.49
C THR A 77 -8.02 3.45 -11.01
N VAL A 78 -6.70 3.53 -11.22
CA VAL A 78 -5.85 4.66 -10.84
C VAL A 78 -5.17 5.25 -12.07
N MET A 79 -4.72 6.50 -11.98
CA MET A 79 -3.84 7.08 -12.98
C MET A 79 -2.40 6.72 -12.62
N LEU A 80 -1.64 6.08 -13.51
CA LEU A 80 -0.22 5.85 -13.32
C LEU A 80 0.58 6.91 -14.08
N LYS A 81 1.56 7.53 -13.43
CA LYS A 81 2.42 8.57 -13.97
C LYS A 81 3.88 8.13 -13.96
N PRO A 82 4.66 8.43 -15.01
CA PRO A 82 6.06 8.03 -15.07
C PRO A 82 6.88 8.60 -13.91
N ALA A 83 7.79 7.77 -13.40
CA ALA A 83 8.82 8.18 -12.44
C ALA A 83 10.00 8.88 -13.14
N HIS A 84 10.68 9.77 -12.42
CA HIS A 84 11.88 10.44 -12.91
C HIS A 84 13.15 9.63 -12.60
N SER A 85 13.98 9.39 -13.60
CA SER A 85 15.28 8.73 -13.45
C SER A 85 16.25 9.59 -12.62
N ARG A 86 17.10 8.95 -11.79
CA ARG A 86 18.12 9.62 -10.97
C ARG A 86 19.46 8.88 -10.99
N GLY A 87 20.32 9.25 -11.93
CA GLY A 87 21.63 8.62 -12.14
C GLY A 87 21.59 7.29 -12.91
N ALA A 88 20.41 6.71 -13.11
CA ALA A 88 20.18 5.59 -14.01
C ALA A 88 18.73 5.59 -14.51
N PRO A 89 18.45 5.03 -15.70
CA PRO A 89 17.10 4.93 -16.24
C PRO A 89 16.21 4.06 -15.35
N VAL A 90 14.90 4.30 -15.39
CA VAL A 90 13.91 3.37 -14.83
C VAL A 90 13.95 2.09 -15.67
N SER A 91 14.00 0.94 -15.02
CA SER A 91 14.05 -0.36 -15.69
C SER A 91 12.66 -0.98 -15.78
N VAL A 92 11.91 -0.95 -14.68
CA VAL A 92 10.57 -1.54 -14.60
C VAL A 92 9.67 -0.75 -13.67
N TYR A 93 8.39 -0.89 -13.92
CA TYR A 93 7.30 -0.40 -13.09
C TYR A 93 6.50 -1.59 -12.58
N GLN A 94 6.07 -1.53 -11.31
CA GLN A 94 5.41 -2.64 -10.63
C GLN A 94 4.22 -2.14 -9.82
N ILE A 95 3.14 -2.90 -9.83
CA ILE A 95 1.95 -2.68 -9.00
C ILE A 95 1.93 -3.72 -7.90
N VAL A 96 1.87 -3.24 -6.66
CA VAL A 96 1.85 -4.07 -5.47
C VAL A 96 0.54 -3.84 -4.73
N VAL A 97 -0.13 -4.93 -4.38
CA VAL A 97 -1.37 -4.91 -3.61
C VAL A 97 -1.08 -5.50 -2.25
N GLU A 98 -1.33 -4.72 -1.21
CA GLU A 98 -1.21 -5.14 0.18
C GLU A 98 -2.61 -5.29 0.79
N GLU A 99 -2.90 -6.46 1.37
CA GLU A 99 -4.12 -6.71 2.12
C GLU A 99 -4.00 -6.13 3.53
N GLU A 100 -4.90 -5.23 3.89
CA GLU A 100 -4.92 -4.63 5.22
C GLU A 100 -5.59 -5.59 6.21
N ARG A 101 -4.79 -6.17 7.10
CA ARG A 101 -5.29 -7.01 8.20
C ARG A 101 -5.73 -6.14 9.39
N PRO A 102 -6.87 -6.43 10.07
CA PRO A 102 -7.27 -5.73 11.29
C PRO A 102 -6.15 -5.84 12.34
N ARG A 103 -5.41 -4.75 12.58
CA ARG A 103 -4.28 -4.78 13.51
C ARG A 103 -4.79 -4.86 14.95
N ARG A 104 -4.51 -5.98 15.63
CA ARG A 104 -4.31 -5.98 17.10
C ARG A 104 -2.93 -5.39 17.37
N THR A 105 -2.88 -4.09 17.68
CA THR A 105 -1.79 -3.38 18.37
C THR A 105 -0.37 -3.97 18.24
N LYS A 106 0.43 -3.42 17.33
CA LYS A 106 1.86 -3.12 17.55
C LYS A 106 2.34 -2.15 16.47
N LYS A 107 2.56 -0.89 16.86
CA LYS A 107 3.17 0.15 16.03
C LYS A 107 4.68 -0.03 16.09
N THR A 108 5.20 -1.10 15.51
CA THR A 108 6.63 -1.21 15.21
C THR A 108 6.88 -0.32 14.00
N THR A 109 7.91 0.51 14.06
CA THR A 109 8.35 1.42 13.00
C THR A 109 8.45 0.70 11.65
N GLU A 110 7.42 0.79 10.81
CA GLU A 110 7.38 0.21 9.46
C GLU A 110 8.28 1.02 8.53
N ILE A 111 9.58 0.79 8.64
CA ILE A 111 10.59 1.26 7.68
C ILE A 111 10.83 0.14 6.68
N LEU A 112 9.83 -0.09 5.82
CA LEU A 112 10.05 -0.41 4.42
C LEU A 112 8.81 0.00 3.64
N LYS A 113 8.85 1.19 3.02
CA LYS A 113 7.72 1.74 2.26
C LYS A 113 7.54 1.07 0.89
N CYS A 114 8.57 0.39 0.39
CA CYS A 114 8.62 -0.26 -0.92
C CYS A 114 8.87 -1.77 -0.81
N TYR A 115 8.60 -2.51 -1.88
CA TYR A 115 8.58 -3.98 -1.88
C TYR A 115 9.70 -4.53 -2.77
N PRO A 116 10.83 -4.99 -2.20
CA PRO A 116 11.98 -5.43 -3.00
C PRO A 116 11.89 -6.88 -3.49
N VAL A 117 11.07 -7.72 -2.84
CA VAL A 117 10.95 -9.15 -3.16
C VAL A 117 9.65 -9.39 -3.91
N PRO A 118 9.69 -9.83 -5.19
CA PRO A 118 8.49 -10.15 -5.94
C PRO A 118 7.80 -11.39 -5.38
N ILE A 119 6.49 -11.29 -5.12
CA ILE A 119 5.65 -12.39 -4.63
C ILE A 119 4.42 -12.49 -5.52
N HIS A 120 4.26 -13.65 -6.18
CA HIS A 120 3.04 -13.95 -6.92
C HIS A 120 1.88 -14.21 -5.97
N PHE A 121 0.66 -13.85 -6.40
CA PHE A 121 -0.55 -14.00 -5.58
C PHE A 121 -0.73 -15.42 -5.02
N GLN A 122 -0.50 -16.45 -5.84
CA GLN A 122 -0.63 -17.85 -5.44
C GLN A 122 0.30 -18.25 -4.28
N ASN A 123 1.47 -17.60 -4.20
CA ASN A 123 2.47 -17.89 -3.17
C ASN A 123 2.29 -17.01 -1.91
N ALA A 124 1.45 -15.98 -1.97
CA ALA A 124 1.29 -15.03 -0.87
C ALA A 124 0.85 -15.71 0.44
N SER A 125 -0.11 -16.64 0.36
CA SER A 125 -0.58 -17.41 1.53
C SER A 125 0.50 -18.35 2.07
N LEU A 126 1.23 -19.04 1.19
CA LEU A 126 2.30 -19.98 1.56
C LEU A 126 3.46 -19.27 2.25
N LEU A 127 3.82 -18.07 1.78
CA LEU A 127 4.88 -17.24 2.33
C LEU A 127 4.41 -16.35 3.50
N ASN A 128 3.13 -16.45 3.90
CA ASN A 128 2.49 -15.55 4.86
C ASN A 128 2.74 -14.07 4.55
N SER A 129 2.80 -13.72 3.26
CA SER A 129 2.95 -12.34 2.81
C SER A 129 1.63 -11.59 2.97
N GLN A 130 1.72 -10.31 3.33
CA GLN A 130 0.59 -9.38 3.33
C GLN A 130 0.42 -8.69 1.98
N TYR A 131 1.39 -8.80 1.09
CA TYR A 131 1.36 -8.19 -0.24
C TYR A 131 1.65 -9.21 -1.34
N TYR A 132 1.25 -8.87 -2.55
CA TYR A 132 1.61 -9.55 -3.78
C TYR A 132 1.76 -8.56 -4.92
N PHE A 133 2.48 -8.97 -5.95
CA PHE A 133 2.67 -8.19 -7.16
C PHE A 133 1.52 -8.52 -8.12
N ALA A 134 0.78 -7.50 -8.52
CA ALA A 134 -0.38 -7.62 -9.40
C ALA A 134 0.00 -7.38 -10.87
N ALA A 135 1.03 -6.58 -11.12
CA ALA A 135 1.54 -6.33 -12.46
C ALA A 135 3.00 -5.91 -12.43
N GLU A 136 3.70 -6.21 -13.52
CA GLU A 136 4.97 -5.60 -13.88
C GLU A 136 4.92 -5.23 -15.36
N PHE A 137 5.48 -4.09 -15.71
CA PHE A 137 5.62 -3.66 -17.09
C PHE A 137 6.93 -2.91 -17.29
N PRO A 138 7.52 -3.00 -18.49
CA PRO A 138 8.81 -2.40 -18.79
C PRO A 138 8.69 -0.86 -18.83
N ALA A 139 9.79 -0.14 -18.60
CA ALA A 139 9.75 1.32 -18.44
C ALA A 139 9.25 2.07 -19.69
N ASP A 140 9.46 1.50 -20.87
CA ASP A 140 9.00 2.00 -22.15
C ASP A 140 7.46 2.02 -22.28
N SER A 141 6.74 1.15 -21.56
CA SER A 141 5.28 1.08 -21.62
C SER A 141 4.53 2.19 -20.87
N LEU A 142 5.24 3.08 -20.17
CA LEU A 142 4.66 4.20 -19.43
C LEU A 142 5.46 5.49 -19.69
N GLN A 143 5.28 6.07 -20.89
CA GLN A 143 5.89 7.37 -21.24
C GLN A 143 5.06 8.57 -20.78
N ALA A 144 3.75 8.37 -20.59
CA ALA A 144 2.81 9.41 -20.19
C ALA A 144 1.84 8.85 -19.15
N ALA A 145 1.07 9.74 -18.52
CA ALA A 145 0.07 9.32 -17.55
C ALA A 145 -1.01 8.44 -18.22
N GLN A 146 -1.27 7.26 -17.68
CA GLN A 146 -2.26 6.32 -18.24
C GLN A 146 -3.06 5.59 -17.15
N PRO A 147 -4.35 5.31 -17.38
CA PRO A 147 -5.16 4.57 -16.42
C PRO A 147 -4.71 3.11 -16.33
N PHE A 148 -4.75 2.56 -15.12
CA PHE A 148 -4.53 1.14 -14.86
C PHE A 148 -5.57 0.62 -13.87
N THR A 149 -6.17 -0.53 -14.18
CA THR A 149 -7.20 -1.16 -13.35
C THR A 149 -6.61 -2.32 -12.56
N ILE A 150 -6.54 -2.16 -11.25
CA ILE A 150 -6.21 -3.21 -10.30
C ILE A 150 -7.44 -4.12 -10.13
N GLY A 151 -7.24 -5.43 -10.19
CA GLY A 151 -8.28 -6.45 -10.07
C GLY A 151 -8.97 -6.85 -11.38
N ASP A 152 -8.41 -6.48 -12.53
CA ASP A 152 -9.03 -6.73 -13.85
C ASP A 152 -8.92 -8.18 -14.35
N ASN A 153 -8.39 -9.08 -13.52
CA ASN A 153 -8.22 -10.51 -13.80
C ASN A 153 -7.28 -10.84 -14.96
N LYS A 154 -6.45 -9.88 -15.41
CA LYS A 154 -5.44 -10.11 -16.44
C LYS A 154 -4.09 -10.47 -15.84
N THR A 155 -3.19 -10.98 -16.67
CA THR A 155 -1.80 -11.26 -16.27
C THR A 155 -0.85 -10.29 -16.97
N TYR A 156 0.05 -9.68 -16.21
CA TYR A 156 1.01 -8.67 -16.67
C TYR A 156 2.43 -9.11 -16.32
N ASN A 157 3.24 -9.43 -17.34
CA ASN A 157 4.60 -9.96 -17.20
C ASN A 157 4.73 -11.10 -16.16
N GLY A 158 3.78 -12.05 -16.18
CA GLY A 158 3.75 -13.20 -15.26
C GLY A 158 3.07 -12.95 -13.91
N TYR A 159 2.65 -11.72 -13.60
CA TYR A 159 1.89 -11.40 -12.39
C TYR A 159 0.39 -11.38 -12.67
N TRP A 160 -0.37 -12.16 -11.91
CA TRP A 160 -1.82 -12.21 -12.05
C TRP A 160 -2.49 -11.12 -11.22
N ASN A 161 -3.19 -10.21 -11.90
CA ASN A 161 -3.96 -9.12 -11.31
C ASN A 161 -5.32 -9.62 -10.84
N THR A 162 -5.31 -10.47 -9.81
CA THR A 162 -6.52 -11.11 -9.26
C THR A 162 -7.59 -10.08 -8.88
N PRO A 163 -8.88 -10.35 -9.14
CA PRO A 163 -9.97 -9.53 -8.63
C PRO A 163 -9.87 -9.30 -7.12
N LEU A 164 -10.08 -8.05 -6.72
CA LEU A 164 -10.08 -7.68 -5.31
C LEU A 164 -11.35 -8.21 -4.64
N LEU A 165 -11.23 -8.59 -3.37
CA LEU A 165 -12.38 -9.10 -2.61
C LEU A 165 -13.18 -7.93 -1.99
N PRO A 166 -14.51 -7.88 -2.14
CA PRO A 166 -15.32 -6.76 -1.64
C PRO A 166 -15.25 -6.59 -0.12
N TYR A 167 -15.09 -7.69 0.62
CA TYR A 167 -15.06 -7.73 2.09
C TYR A 167 -13.66 -7.54 2.68
N LYS A 168 -12.64 -7.22 1.85
CA LYS A 168 -11.27 -6.97 2.28
C LYS A 168 -10.86 -5.54 1.94
N SER A 169 -10.01 -4.97 2.79
CA SER A 169 -9.37 -3.69 2.55
C SER A 169 -7.99 -3.89 1.93
N TYR A 170 -7.63 -3.04 0.97
CA TYR A 170 -6.35 -3.10 0.26
C TYR A 170 -5.68 -1.74 0.18
N ARG A 171 -4.36 -1.73 0.31
CA ARG A 171 -3.49 -0.61 -0.06
C ARG A 171 -2.80 -0.95 -1.36
N ILE A 172 -2.81 -0.01 -2.30
CA ILE A 172 -2.27 -0.21 -3.63
C ILE A 172 -1.05 0.70 -3.77
N TYR A 173 0.08 0.09 -4.07
CA TYR A 173 1.35 0.77 -4.26
C TYR A 173 1.80 0.66 -5.71
N PHE A 174 2.32 1.76 -6.20
CA PHE A 174 3.01 1.83 -7.47
C PHE A 174 4.48 2.08 -7.20
N GLN A 175 5.37 1.27 -7.78
CA GLN A 175 6.81 1.42 -7.57
C GLN A 175 7.59 1.35 -8.89
N ALA A 176 8.67 2.13 -8.94
CA ALA A 176 9.62 2.14 -10.02
C ALA A 176 10.97 1.62 -9.53
N ALA A 177 11.57 0.71 -10.29
CA ALA A 177 12.88 0.17 -10.00
C ALA A 177 13.89 0.58 -11.08
N SER A 178 15.08 1.01 -10.66
CA SER A 178 16.23 1.21 -11.53
C SER A 178 17.28 0.15 -11.22
N ARG A 179 17.71 -0.58 -12.26
CA ARG A 179 18.71 -1.64 -12.20
C ARG A 179 19.90 -1.23 -13.06
N ALA A 180 21.02 -0.88 -12.44
CA ALA A 180 22.25 -0.54 -13.15
C ALA A 180 23.47 -0.77 -12.25
N ASN A 181 24.62 -1.06 -12.86
CA ASN A 181 25.91 -1.28 -12.18
C ASN A 181 25.85 -2.35 -11.07
N GLY A 182 25.02 -3.40 -11.26
CA GLY A 182 24.82 -4.46 -10.27
C GLY A 182 23.99 -4.05 -9.05
N GLU A 183 23.44 -2.83 -9.01
CA GLU A 183 22.57 -2.35 -7.94
C GLU A 183 21.11 -2.23 -8.42
N THR A 184 20.18 -2.46 -7.50
CA THR A 184 18.76 -2.16 -7.69
C THR A 184 18.34 -1.12 -6.67
N LYS A 185 17.70 -0.04 -7.15
CA LYS A 185 17.11 0.99 -6.30
C LYS A 185 15.63 1.14 -6.64
N ILE A 186 14.79 1.27 -5.62
CA ILE A 186 13.33 1.29 -5.76
C ILE A 186 12.80 2.52 -5.04
N ASP A 187 11.85 3.19 -5.67
CA ASP A 187 11.00 4.19 -5.03
C ASP A 187 9.53 3.85 -5.31
N CYS A 188 8.66 4.18 -4.38
CA CYS A 188 7.28 3.71 -4.36
C CYS A 188 6.35 4.71 -3.71
N VAL A 189 5.08 4.66 -4.11
CA VAL A 189 4.04 5.54 -3.61
C VAL A 189 2.72 4.79 -3.52
N GLN A 190 1.94 5.09 -2.49
CA GLN A 190 0.58 4.58 -2.38
C GLN A 190 -0.31 5.38 -3.34
N VAL A 191 -0.97 4.69 -4.27
CA VAL A 191 -1.81 5.31 -5.30
C VAL A 191 -3.30 5.18 -5.02
N ALA A 192 -3.70 4.25 -4.15
CA ALA A 192 -5.08 4.08 -3.74
C ALA A 192 -5.24 3.26 -2.46
N THR A 193 -6.41 3.37 -1.85
CA THR A 193 -6.92 2.47 -0.80
C THR A 193 -8.31 2.00 -1.21
N LYS A 194 -8.53 0.69 -1.25
CA LYS A 194 -9.87 0.11 -1.39
C LYS A 194 -10.35 -0.33 -0.03
N ALA A 195 -11.42 0.26 0.50
CA ALA A 195 -12.02 -0.21 1.75
C ALA A 195 -12.92 -1.44 1.53
N ALA A 196 -13.02 -2.28 2.55
CA ALA A 196 -14.02 -3.34 2.60
C ALA A 196 -15.44 -2.75 2.58
N ILE A 197 -16.32 -3.34 1.77
CA ILE A 197 -17.75 -3.05 1.73
C ILE A 197 -18.39 -3.84 2.86
N ILE A 198 -18.58 -3.19 3.99
CA ILE A 198 -19.38 -3.74 5.09
C ILE A 198 -20.83 -3.41 4.75
N VAL A 199 -21.59 -4.41 4.28
CA VAL A 199 -23.05 -4.29 4.19
C VAL A 199 -23.58 -4.28 5.62
N THR A 200 -23.53 -3.12 6.27
CA THR A 200 -24.35 -2.90 7.46
C THR A 200 -25.79 -2.98 6.98
N GLN A 201 -26.57 -3.93 7.49
CA GLN A 201 -28.03 -3.93 7.39
C GLN A 201 -28.61 -2.73 8.16
N LEU A 202 -28.27 -1.51 7.77
CA LEU A 202 -28.91 -0.30 8.25
C LEU A 202 -30.14 -0.09 7.37
N THR A 203 -31.24 -0.68 7.82
CA THR A 203 -32.59 -0.22 7.49
C THR A 203 -32.69 1.28 7.79
N THR A 204 -32.58 2.12 6.78
CA THR A 204 -33.08 3.50 6.86
C THR A 204 -34.59 3.48 6.60
N PRO A 205 -35.46 3.84 7.59
CA PRO A 205 -36.84 4.13 7.28
C PRO A 205 -36.89 5.40 6.43
N TYR A 206 -37.67 5.35 5.36
CA TYR A 206 -38.00 6.49 4.52
C TYR A 206 -38.52 7.64 5.39
N ILE A 207 -37.73 8.72 5.56
CA ILE A 207 -38.27 10.00 6.02
C ILE A 207 -38.98 10.59 4.79
N ARG A 208 -40.30 10.40 4.71
CA ARG A 208 -41.14 11.17 3.79
C ARG A 208 -41.22 12.61 4.33
N ILE A 209 -40.46 13.50 3.71
CA ILE A 209 -40.74 14.93 3.77
C ILE A 209 -42.02 15.15 2.96
N ALA A 210 -43.12 15.45 3.63
CA ALA A 210 -44.33 15.93 2.97
C ALA A 210 -44.11 17.39 2.53
N PRO A 211 -44.47 17.79 1.30
CA PRO A 211 -44.54 19.20 0.94
C PRO A 211 -45.80 19.80 1.58
N ALA A 212 -45.65 20.99 2.17
CA ALA A 212 -46.75 21.83 2.56
C ALA A 212 -47.33 22.52 1.31
N ALA A 213 -48.63 22.34 1.04
CA ALA A 213 -49.51 23.35 0.44
C ALA A 213 -50.91 22.76 0.17
N GLY A 214 -51.95 23.55 0.46
CA GLY A 214 -53.15 23.62 -0.39
C GLY A 214 -54.45 23.08 0.19
N ASP A 215 -55.34 23.99 0.55
CA ASP A 215 -56.77 23.80 0.76
C ASP A 215 -57.45 23.14 -0.46
N GLY A 216 -58.39 22.23 -0.22
CA GLY A 216 -59.18 21.59 -1.27
C GLY A 216 -60.20 20.59 -0.73
N GLN A 217 -61.45 21.01 -0.74
CA GLN A 217 -62.66 20.35 -0.26
C GLN A 217 -63.14 19.22 -1.20
N LEU A 218 -63.65 18.10 -0.64
CA LEU A 218 -64.92 17.40 -1.00
C LEU A 218 -64.95 15.89 -0.64
N THR A 219 -65.93 15.55 0.21
CA THR A 219 -66.86 14.38 0.20
C THR A 219 -66.36 12.94 0.02
N GLY A 220 -66.76 12.05 0.95
CA GLY A 220 -66.94 10.62 0.64
C GLY A 220 -66.84 9.64 1.80
N ALA A 221 -67.99 9.37 2.42
CA ALA A 221 -68.43 8.26 3.28
C ALA A 221 -67.53 7.02 3.58
N ALA A 222 -67.84 6.49 4.77
CA ALA A 222 -67.84 5.08 5.23
C ALA A 222 -66.55 4.52 5.87
N THR A 223 -66.61 4.43 7.20
CA THR A 223 -65.76 3.62 8.08
C THR A 223 -66.04 2.12 7.96
N PRO A 224 -64.99 1.28 7.88
CA PRO A 224 -65.03 -0.08 8.41
C PRO A 224 -64.09 -0.23 9.63
N LYS A 225 -64.53 -1.05 10.59
CA LYS A 225 -63.89 -1.38 11.88
C LYS A 225 -62.51 -2.05 11.71
N PRO A 226 -61.62 -1.99 12.71
CA PRO A 226 -60.28 -2.56 12.63
C PRO A 226 -60.31 -4.10 12.66
N VAL A 227 -59.52 -4.70 11.77
CA VAL A 227 -59.18 -6.13 11.75
C VAL A 227 -57.99 -6.35 12.70
N PRO A 228 -58.01 -7.36 13.59
CA PRO A 228 -56.85 -7.70 14.41
C PRO A 228 -55.85 -8.57 13.62
N GLU A 229 -54.56 -8.24 13.71
CA GLU A 229 -53.42 -9.01 13.17
C GLU A 229 -52.52 -9.52 14.33
N PRO A 230 -51.66 -10.53 14.12
CA PRO A 230 -51.69 -11.78 14.88
C PRO A 230 -50.63 -11.85 16.00
N GLU A 231 -50.77 -12.90 16.81
CA GLU A 231 -49.95 -13.19 18.00
C GLU A 231 -48.44 -13.28 17.73
N LYS A 232 -47.70 -12.67 18.67
CA LYS A 232 -46.25 -12.60 18.72
C LYS A 232 -45.65 -13.97 19.04
N GLN A 233 -44.97 -14.59 18.08
CA GLN A 233 -44.24 -15.84 18.29
C GLN A 233 -42.94 -15.59 19.07
N THR A 234 -42.98 -15.71 20.40
CA THR A 234 -41.82 -15.55 21.31
C THR A 234 -41.18 -16.85 21.78
N ASP A 235 -41.40 -17.98 21.10
CA ASP A 235 -41.20 -19.29 21.75
C ASP A 235 -39.93 -20.08 21.36
N HIS A 236 -39.02 -19.51 20.56
CA HIS A 236 -37.75 -20.17 20.18
C HIS A 236 -36.51 -19.58 20.87
N THR A 237 -36.49 -18.28 21.17
CA THR A 237 -35.31 -17.63 21.78
C THR A 237 -35.11 -18.06 23.24
N VAL A 238 -36.21 -18.32 23.97
CA VAL A 238 -36.17 -18.76 25.38
C VAL A 238 -35.69 -20.22 25.50
N LYS A 239 -36.01 -21.08 24.53
CA LYS A 239 -35.58 -22.49 24.50
C LYS A 239 -34.08 -22.62 24.22
N ILE A 240 -33.50 -21.77 23.37
CA ILE A 240 -32.07 -21.80 23.02
C ILE A 240 -31.20 -21.26 24.17
N ALA A 241 -31.65 -20.22 24.88
CA ALA A 241 -30.93 -19.68 26.03
C ALA A 241 -30.87 -20.68 27.22
N GLY A 242 -31.93 -21.46 27.45
CA GLY A 242 -31.97 -22.47 28.51
C GLY A 242 -30.99 -23.64 28.30
N VAL A 243 -30.81 -24.09 27.05
CA VAL A 243 -29.89 -25.19 26.73
C VAL A 243 -28.43 -24.78 26.94
N ILE A 244 -28.07 -23.55 26.59
CA ILE A 244 -26.70 -23.04 26.76
C ILE A 244 -26.36 -22.90 28.26
N ALA A 245 -27.30 -22.41 29.08
CA ALA A 245 -27.11 -22.31 30.52
C ALA A 245 -26.96 -23.70 31.20
N GLY A 246 -27.72 -24.70 30.75
CA GLY A 246 -27.63 -26.07 31.26
C GLY A 246 -26.29 -26.75 30.94
N ILE A 247 -25.78 -26.58 29.71
CA ILE A 247 -24.47 -27.13 29.31
C ILE A 247 -23.35 -26.49 30.15
N LEU A 248 -23.40 -25.18 30.38
CA LEU A 248 -22.39 -24.46 31.16
C LEU A 248 -22.34 -24.94 32.62
N LEU A 249 -23.51 -25.16 33.24
CA LEU A 249 -23.60 -25.70 34.59
C LEU A 249 -23.03 -27.12 34.67
N PHE A 250 -23.32 -27.97 33.69
CA PHE A 250 -22.82 -29.34 33.66
C PHE A 250 -21.29 -29.40 33.54
N VAL A 251 -20.70 -28.53 32.71
CA VAL A 251 -19.24 -28.43 32.54
C VAL A 251 -18.56 -27.98 33.84
N ILE A 252 -19.14 -27.02 34.56
CA ILE A 252 -18.61 -26.54 35.85
C ILE A 252 -18.64 -27.66 36.90
N ILE A 253 -19.76 -28.39 37.02
CA ILE A 253 -19.87 -29.52 37.96
C ILE A 253 -18.87 -30.61 37.59
N PHE A 254 -18.75 -30.95 36.31
CA PHE A 254 -17.82 -31.98 35.84
C PHE A 254 -16.36 -31.61 36.12
N LEU A 255 -15.96 -30.36 35.88
CA LEU A 255 -14.63 -29.85 36.25
C LEU A 255 -14.40 -29.89 37.76
N GLY A 256 -15.42 -29.57 38.56
CA GLY A 256 -15.37 -29.69 40.02
C GLY A 256 -15.12 -31.12 40.49
N VAL A 257 -15.83 -32.10 39.92
CA VAL A 257 -15.63 -33.53 40.22
C VAL A 257 -14.24 -34.00 39.79
N VAL A 258 -13.78 -33.63 38.60
CA VAL A 258 -12.43 -33.99 38.11
C VAL A 258 -11.33 -33.39 39.00
N LEU A 259 -11.52 -32.16 39.51
CA LEU A 259 -10.59 -31.54 40.45
C LEU A 259 -10.57 -32.22 41.81
N VAL A 260 -11.72 -32.71 42.30
CA VAL A 260 -11.83 -33.48 43.55
C VAL A 260 -11.23 -34.88 43.39
N MET A 261 -11.38 -35.51 42.24
CA MET A 261 -10.78 -36.84 41.95
C MET A 261 -9.27 -36.79 41.66
N LYS A 262 -8.69 -35.60 41.44
CA LYS A 262 -7.24 -35.39 41.24
C LYS A 262 -6.48 -35.03 42.53
N LYS A 263 -7.10 -35.19 43.69
CA LYS A 263 -6.48 -35.06 45.01
C LYS A 263 -6.46 -36.41 45.71
#